data_AF-A0A835YUB0-F1
#
_entry.id   AF-A0A835YUB0-F1
#
_cell.length_a   1.000
_cell.length_b   1.000
_cell.length_c   1.000
_cell.angle_alpha   90.00
_cell.angle_beta   90.00
_cell.angle_gamma   90.00
#
_symmetry.space_group_name_H-M   'P 1'
#
loop_
_entity.id
_entity.type
_entity.pdbx_description
1 polymer ?
#
loop_
_entity_poly.entity_id
_entity_poly.type
_entity_poly.pdbx_seq_one_letter_code
_entity_poly.pdbx_strand_id
1 'polypeptide(L)'
;MYNYGSPRVGNKAFVELYNQLNGDSFRLVNNLDIVTSLPRQALASMLAEYDHVGRTVVVDHEGVPGNVWVEGIDEGECPVRLRDAARAQKGLIETEMALLQSIVAGEAVSQHLEPYYFVALCAAVGLDPPEQFAALRSSDGPSNWVWTA
;
A
#
# COMPACT_ATOMS: atom_id res chain seq x y z
N MET A 1 9.94 -15.01 -1.82
CA MET A 1 9.67 -13.71 -1.15
C MET A 1 8.34 -13.79 -0.42
N TYR A 2 8.18 -13.16 0.76
CA TYR A 2 6.88 -13.06 1.43
C TYR A 2 6.47 -11.60 1.56
N ASN A 3 5.36 -11.23 0.91
CA ASN A 3 4.77 -9.89 0.96
C ASN A 3 3.43 -9.93 1.69
N TYR A 4 3.13 -8.86 2.43
CA TYR A 4 1.89 -8.70 3.19
C TYR A 4 1.18 -7.43 2.73
N GLY A 5 -0.08 -7.53 2.30
CA GLY A 5 -0.88 -6.36 1.94
C GLY A 5 -0.33 -5.54 0.77
N SER A 6 0.55 -6.11 -0.06
CA SER A 6 1.32 -5.32 -1.02
C SER A 6 0.43 -4.80 -2.18
N PRO A 7 0.65 -3.57 -2.67
CA PRO A 7 0.00 -3.07 -3.87
C PRO A 7 0.52 -3.80 -5.12
N ARG A 8 0.01 -3.43 -6.30
CA ARG A 8 0.56 -3.86 -7.59
C ARG A 8 1.89 -3.15 -7.84
N VAL A 9 2.85 -3.85 -8.46
CA VAL A 9 4.26 -3.41 -8.45
C VAL A 9 4.88 -3.24 -9.83
N GLY A 10 4.32 -3.84 -10.87
CA GLY A 10 4.86 -3.69 -12.22
C GLY A 10 3.87 -4.11 -13.28
N ASN A 11 4.23 -3.90 -14.55
CA ASN A 11 3.42 -4.33 -15.68
C ASN A 11 3.47 -5.85 -15.90
N LYS A 12 2.65 -6.36 -16.83
CA LYS A 12 2.62 -7.81 -17.16
C LYS A 12 3.99 -8.40 -17.49
N ALA A 13 4.80 -7.72 -18.31
CA ALA A 13 6.12 -8.20 -18.68
C ALA A 13 7.07 -8.33 -17.47
N PHE A 14 7.01 -7.37 -16.55
CA PHE A 14 7.75 -7.44 -15.29
C PHE A 14 7.25 -8.60 -14.41
N VAL A 15 5.94 -8.76 -14.28
CA VAL A 15 5.33 -9.81 -13.45
C VAL A 15 5.69 -11.21 -13.96
N GLU A 16 5.61 -11.42 -15.27
CA GLU A 16 6.01 -12.68 -15.91
C GLU A 16 7.48 -12.99 -15.65
N LEU A 17 8.37 -12.02 -15.91
CA LEU A 17 9.81 -12.19 -15.67
C LEU A 17 10.10 -12.48 -14.19
N TYR A 18 9.47 -11.74 -13.28
CA TYR A 18 9.66 -11.94 -11.84
C TYR A 18 9.21 -13.35 -11.42
N ASN A 19 8.00 -13.77 -11.82
CA ASN A 19 7.45 -15.06 -11.41
C ASN A 19 8.23 -16.24 -12.01
N GLN A 20 8.84 -16.07 -13.20
CA GLN A 20 9.77 -17.06 -13.77
C GLN A 20 11.07 -17.16 -12.96
N LEU A 21 11.63 -16.02 -12.54
CA LEU A 21 12.89 -15.99 -11.79
C LEU A 21 12.73 -16.35 -10.31
N ASN A 22 11.55 -16.12 -9.72
CA ASN A 22 11.32 -16.24 -8.29
C ASN A 22 9.96 -16.89 -7.96
N GLY A 23 9.79 -18.14 -8.41
CA GLY A 23 8.55 -18.90 -8.27
C GLY A 23 8.09 -19.18 -6.83
N ASP A 24 9.01 -19.16 -5.86
CA ASP A 24 8.71 -19.32 -4.42
C ASP A 24 8.43 -17.96 -3.75
N SER A 25 7.50 -17.22 -4.34
CA SER A 25 7.05 -15.94 -3.83
C SER A 25 5.57 -15.96 -3.51
N PHE A 26 5.23 -15.48 -2.32
CA PHE A 26 3.88 -15.49 -1.77
C PHE A 26 3.47 -14.08 -1.38
N ARG A 27 2.25 -13.73 -1.73
CA ARG A 27 1.62 -12.47 -1.39
C ARG A 27 0.41 -12.74 -0.53
N LEU A 28 0.54 -12.45 0.76
CA LEU A 28 -0.49 -12.61 1.75
C LEU A 28 -1.40 -11.38 1.77
N VAL A 29 -2.70 -11.62 1.66
CA VAL A 29 -3.73 -10.58 1.50
C VAL A 29 -4.85 -10.83 2.48
N ASN A 30 -5.22 -9.79 3.23
CA ASN A 30 -6.48 -9.79 3.96
C ASN A 30 -7.61 -9.34 3.02
N ASN A 31 -8.75 -10.04 3.07
CA ASN A 31 -9.92 -9.73 2.26
C ASN A 31 -10.50 -8.31 2.47
N LEU A 32 -10.16 -7.63 3.58
CA LEU A 32 -10.61 -6.24 3.82
C LEU A 32 -9.54 -5.18 3.54
N ASP A 33 -8.33 -5.58 3.13
CA ASP A 33 -7.25 -4.64 2.86
C ASP A 33 -7.44 -3.94 1.50
N ILE A 34 -7.48 -2.60 1.53
CA ILE A 34 -7.65 -1.75 0.35
C ILE A 34 -6.34 -1.50 -0.41
N VAL A 35 -5.19 -1.58 0.25
CA VAL A 35 -3.88 -1.34 -0.39
C VAL A 35 -3.63 -2.41 -1.44
N THR A 36 -4.12 -3.62 -1.19
CA THR A 36 -4.04 -4.76 -2.11
C THR A 36 -4.76 -4.53 -3.43
N SER A 37 -5.66 -3.56 -3.50
CA SER A 37 -6.38 -3.17 -4.70
C SER A 37 -5.71 -2.04 -5.47
N LEU A 38 -4.64 -1.42 -4.96
CA LEU A 38 -4.03 -0.25 -5.58
C LEU A 38 -2.81 -0.63 -6.43
N PRO A 39 -2.54 0.07 -7.55
CA PRO A 39 -3.45 0.98 -8.28
C PRO A 39 -4.52 0.17 -9.03
N ARG A 40 -5.80 0.56 -8.98
CA ARG A 40 -6.91 -0.21 -9.57
C ARG A 40 -6.90 -0.23 -11.08
N GLN A 41 -7.32 -1.34 -11.67
CA GLN A 41 -7.36 -1.54 -13.12
C GLN A 41 -8.13 -0.45 -13.88
N ALA A 42 -9.19 0.13 -13.29
CA ALA A 42 -9.98 1.21 -13.90
C ALA A 42 -9.19 2.52 -14.08
N LEU A 43 -8.17 2.78 -13.24
CA LEU A 43 -7.29 3.93 -13.35
C LEU A 43 -5.94 3.56 -14.00
N ALA A 44 -5.47 2.33 -13.76
CA ALA A 44 -4.27 1.76 -14.34
C ALA A 44 -4.38 1.59 -15.86
N SER A 45 -5.57 1.34 -16.42
CA SER A 45 -5.78 1.30 -17.87
C SER A 45 -5.48 2.62 -18.59
N MET A 46 -5.43 3.76 -17.90
CA MET A 46 -4.98 5.04 -18.47
C MET A 46 -3.47 5.31 -18.33
N LEU A 47 -2.77 4.67 -17.39
CA LEU A 47 -1.40 5.05 -17.01
C LEU A 47 -0.37 3.91 -17.16
N ALA A 48 -0.76 2.65 -16.95
CA ALA A 48 -0.09 1.40 -17.30
C ALA A 48 -0.82 0.25 -16.56
N GLU A 49 -1.04 -0.90 -17.21
CA GLU A 49 -1.60 -2.09 -16.54
C GLU A 49 -0.62 -2.66 -15.51
N TYR A 50 -0.69 -2.20 -14.26
CA TYR A 50 0.05 -2.78 -13.14
C TYR A 50 -0.61 -4.10 -12.69
N ASP A 51 0.20 -5.04 -12.21
CA ASP A 51 -0.22 -6.31 -11.63
C ASP A 51 0.67 -6.69 -10.42
N HIS A 52 0.24 -7.71 -9.68
CA HIS A 52 0.95 -8.26 -8.54
C HIS A 52 1.92 -9.37 -8.96
N VAL A 53 2.99 -9.52 -8.17
CA VAL A 53 3.93 -10.64 -8.28
C VAL A 53 3.70 -11.66 -7.17
N GLY A 54 4.12 -12.90 -7.41
CA GLY A 54 3.98 -14.02 -6.48
C GLY A 54 2.57 -14.61 -6.43
N ARG A 55 2.48 -15.79 -5.81
CA ARG A 55 1.23 -16.52 -5.59
C ARG A 55 0.40 -15.82 -4.51
N THR A 56 -0.86 -15.53 -4.82
CA THR A 56 -1.77 -14.89 -3.86
C THR A 56 -2.27 -15.88 -2.82
N VAL A 57 -2.17 -15.48 -1.55
CA VAL A 57 -2.70 -16.20 -0.39
C VAL A 57 -3.67 -15.26 0.32
N VAL A 58 -4.95 -15.60 0.33
CA VAL A 58 -5.99 -14.82 0.99
C VAL A 58 -6.22 -15.39 2.38
N VAL A 59 -5.99 -14.60 3.41
CA VAL A 59 -6.28 -14.96 4.80
C VAL A 59 -7.67 -14.49 5.19
N ASP A 60 -8.28 -15.21 6.13
CA ASP A 60 -9.66 -15.02 6.59
C ASP A 60 -10.65 -15.00 5.42
N HIS A 61 -10.46 -15.96 4.50
CA HIS A 61 -11.31 -16.09 3.31
C HIS A 61 -12.78 -16.29 3.72
N GLU A 62 -13.69 -15.61 3.03
CA GLU A 62 -15.13 -15.53 3.36
C GLU A 62 -15.45 -14.94 4.76
N GLY A 63 -14.48 -14.27 5.39
CA GLY A 63 -14.65 -13.69 6.72
C GLY A 63 -14.60 -14.73 7.84
N VAL A 64 -14.12 -15.94 7.55
CA VAL A 64 -13.93 -17.01 8.54
C VAL A 64 -12.48 -16.97 9.03
N PRO A 65 -12.23 -16.66 10.33
CA PRO A 65 -10.87 -16.59 10.86
C PRO A 65 -10.10 -17.89 10.66
N GLY A 66 -8.89 -17.79 10.12
CA GLY A 66 -8.01 -18.94 9.87
C GLY A 66 -8.36 -19.74 8.61
N ASN A 67 -9.40 -19.37 7.87
CA ASN A 67 -9.65 -19.91 6.53
C ASN A 67 -8.68 -19.26 5.53
N VAL A 68 -8.01 -20.08 4.71
CA VAL A 68 -6.98 -19.61 3.77
C VAL A 68 -7.32 -20.12 2.38
N TRP A 69 -7.27 -19.21 1.40
CA TRP A 69 -7.36 -19.54 -0.03
C TRP A 69 -6.02 -19.26 -0.71
N VAL A 70 -5.53 -20.18 -1.54
CA VAL A 70 -4.22 -20.14 -2.19
C VAL A 70 -4.36 -20.31 -3.69
N GLU A 71 -3.82 -19.33 -4.42
CA GLU A 71 -3.85 -19.29 -5.88
C GLU A 71 -3.15 -20.50 -6.51
N GLY A 72 -3.89 -21.22 -7.36
CA GLY A 72 -3.39 -22.42 -8.06
C GLY A 72 -3.36 -23.69 -7.21
N ILE A 73 -3.82 -23.64 -5.96
CA ILE A 73 -4.04 -24.82 -5.11
C ILE A 73 -5.54 -24.99 -4.87
N ASP A 74 -6.20 -23.94 -4.40
CA ASP A 74 -7.65 -23.93 -4.21
C ASP A 74 -8.38 -23.64 -5.52
N GLU A 75 -9.58 -24.19 -5.65
CA GLU A 75 -10.41 -24.00 -6.84
C GLU A 75 -10.98 -22.58 -6.94
N GLY A 76 -11.29 -22.16 -8.17
CA GLY A 76 -11.94 -20.89 -8.46
C GLY A 76 -10.99 -19.73 -8.79
N GLU A 77 -11.57 -18.57 -9.10
CA GLU A 77 -10.81 -17.34 -9.33
C GLU A 77 -10.40 -16.68 -8.01
N CYS A 78 -9.31 -15.91 -8.06
CA CYS A 78 -8.81 -15.19 -6.89
C CYS A 78 -9.89 -14.26 -6.30
N PRO A 79 -10.28 -14.45 -5.02
CA PRO A 79 -11.34 -13.66 -4.37
C PRO A 79 -11.07 -12.16 -4.40
N VAL A 80 -9.81 -11.76 -4.29
CA VAL A 80 -9.36 -10.36 -4.33
C VAL A 80 -9.59 -9.75 -5.71
N ARG A 81 -9.33 -10.49 -6.80
CA ARG A 81 -9.54 -10.02 -8.17
C ARG A 81 -11.03 -9.89 -8.50
N LEU A 82 -11.84 -10.87 -8.10
CA LEU A 82 -13.30 -10.81 -8.23
C LEU A 82 -13.89 -9.60 -7.50
N ARG A 83 -13.46 -9.38 -6.26
CA ARG A 83 -13.87 -8.23 -5.44
C ARG A 83 -13.46 -6.91 -6.09
N ASP A 84 -12.21 -6.80 -6.55
CA ASP A 84 -11.70 -5.57 -7.17
C ASP A 84 -12.46 -5.21 -8.45
N ALA A 85 -12.80 -6.21 -9.27
CA ALA A 85 -13.65 -6.03 -10.45
C ALA A 85 -15.06 -5.55 -10.07
N ALA A 86 -15.65 -6.11 -9.00
CA ALA A 86 -16.98 -5.71 -8.51
C ALA A 86 -16.99 -4.32 -7.83
N ARG A 87 -15.90 -3.90 -7.19
CA ARG A 87 -15.77 -2.63 -6.43
C ARG A 87 -15.30 -1.43 -7.27
N ALA A 88 -15.39 -1.49 -8.60
CA ALA A 88 -15.17 -0.36 -9.49
C ALA A 88 -16.29 0.71 -9.39
N GLN A 89 -16.62 1.14 -8.16
CA GLN A 89 -17.66 2.13 -7.88
C GLN A 89 -17.10 3.55 -8.08
N LYS A 90 -17.88 4.43 -8.72
CA LYS A 90 -17.50 5.79 -9.13
C LYS A 90 -16.82 6.63 -8.02
N GLY A 91 -17.26 6.53 -6.76
CA GLY A 91 -16.66 7.29 -5.64
C GLY A 91 -15.28 6.79 -5.17
N LEU A 92 -14.94 5.53 -5.45
CA LEU A 92 -13.61 4.98 -5.14
C LEU A 92 -12.57 5.46 -6.16
N ILE A 93 -12.98 5.70 -7.41
CA ILE A 93 -12.12 6.26 -8.46
C ILE A 93 -11.76 7.71 -8.12
N GLU A 94 -12.73 8.53 -7.69
CA GLU A 94 -12.49 9.92 -7.27
C GLU A 94 -11.53 9.99 -6.08
N THR A 95 -11.70 9.10 -5.10
CA THR A 95 -10.80 8.98 -3.95
C THR A 95 -9.38 8.58 -4.37
N GLU A 96 -9.26 7.67 -5.34
CA GLU A 96 -7.97 7.22 -5.85
C GLU A 96 -7.29 8.29 -6.72
N MET A 97 -8.05 9.06 -7.49
CA MET A 97 -7.54 10.25 -8.19
C MET A 97 -7.03 11.30 -7.20
N ALA A 98 -7.77 11.55 -6.12
CA ALA A 98 -7.32 12.47 -5.07
C ALA A 98 -6.03 11.97 -4.39
N LEU A 99 -5.92 10.67 -4.13
CA LEU A 99 -4.71 10.04 -3.60
C LEU A 99 -3.52 10.20 -4.56
N LEU A 100 -3.70 9.92 -5.85
CA LEU A 100 -2.61 10.08 -6.82
C LEU A 100 -2.24 11.54 -7.03
N GLN A 101 -3.21 12.45 -7.05
CA GLN A 101 -2.97 13.88 -7.15
C GLN A 101 -2.16 14.38 -5.95
N SER A 102 -2.45 13.93 -4.73
CA SER A 102 -1.67 14.35 -3.56
C SER A 102 -0.23 13.82 -3.59
N ILE A 103 0.01 12.65 -4.18
CA ILE A 103 1.37 12.12 -4.42
C ILE A 103 2.08 12.96 -5.50
N VAL A 104 1.43 13.19 -6.64
CA VAL A 104 2.01 13.95 -7.76
C VAL A 104 2.27 15.40 -7.39
N ALA A 105 1.38 16.03 -6.62
CA ALA A 105 1.57 17.36 -6.07
C ALA A 105 2.69 17.42 -5.01
N GLY A 106 3.20 16.27 -4.55
CA GLY A 106 4.24 16.17 -3.53
C GLY A 106 3.74 16.37 -2.11
N GLU A 107 2.45 16.65 -1.90
CA GLU A 107 1.85 16.86 -0.58
C GLU A 107 1.89 15.59 0.26
N ALA A 108 1.45 14.46 -0.29
CA ALA A 108 1.45 13.19 0.42
C ALA A 108 2.87 12.71 0.75
N VAL A 109 3.83 12.94 -0.17
CA VAL A 109 5.24 12.60 0.05
C VAL A 109 5.84 13.51 1.12
N SER A 110 5.56 14.81 1.07
CA SER A 110 6.00 15.77 2.08
C SER A 110 5.43 15.48 3.45
N GLN A 111 4.17 15.02 3.55
CA GLN A 111 3.54 14.60 4.80
C GLN A 111 4.07 13.25 5.30
N HIS A 112 4.36 12.31 4.41
CA HIS A 112 4.84 10.98 4.77
C HIS A 112 6.32 10.98 5.18
N LEU A 113 7.14 11.79 4.51
CA LEU A 113 8.56 11.99 4.80
C LEU A 113 8.78 13.21 5.71
N GLU A 114 7.76 13.59 6.48
CA GLU A 114 7.67 14.90 7.11
C GLU A 114 8.98 15.30 7.81
N PRO A 115 9.36 16.59 7.74
CA PRO A 115 10.47 17.10 8.52
C PRO A 115 10.35 16.83 10.02
N TYR A 116 9.20 16.40 10.54
CA TYR A 116 9.06 15.89 11.91
C TYR A 116 9.85 14.62 12.17
N TYR A 117 10.01 13.70 11.22
CA TYR A 117 10.91 12.55 11.40
C TYR A 117 12.36 13.03 11.58
N PHE A 118 12.76 14.01 10.75
CA PHE A 118 14.06 14.65 10.84
C PHE A 118 14.23 15.47 12.13
N VAL A 119 13.22 16.25 12.54
CA VAL A 119 13.20 17.03 13.80
C VAL A 119 13.24 16.09 15.01
N ALA A 120 12.49 14.99 14.99
CA ALA A 120 12.49 13.97 16.04
C ALA A 120 13.85 13.28 16.14
N LEU A 121 14.49 12.96 15.01
CA LEU A 121 15.85 12.43 15.00
C LEU A 121 16.86 13.45 15.55
N CYS A 122 16.82 14.70 15.09
CA CYS A 122 17.66 15.78 15.62
C CYS A 122 17.51 15.91 17.14
N ALA A 123 16.28 15.92 17.65
CA ALA A 123 16.01 15.95 19.08
C ALA A 123 16.59 14.73 19.82
N ALA A 124 16.43 13.52 19.28
CA ALA A 124 16.96 12.29 19.86
C ALA A 124 18.49 12.26 19.94
N VAL A 125 19.19 12.95 19.04
CA VAL A 125 20.66 13.04 19.02
C VAL A 125 21.21 14.36 19.56
N GLY A 126 20.35 15.23 20.13
CA GLY A 126 20.75 16.51 20.72
C GLY A 126 21.21 17.57 19.71
N LEU A 127 20.77 17.46 18.46
CA LEU A 127 21.02 18.45 17.41
C LEU A 127 19.83 19.37 17.23
N ASP A 128 20.12 20.61 16.86
CA ASP A 128 19.09 21.56 16.44
C ASP A 128 18.80 21.38 14.93
N PRO A 129 17.54 21.14 14.51
CA PRO A 129 17.17 21.21 13.11
C PRO A 129 17.38 22.63 12.54
N PRO A 130 17.63 22.76 11.21
CA PRO A 130 17.76 24.05 10.53
C PRO A 130 16.57 25.00 10.79
N GLU A 131 16.83 26.31 10.76
CA GLU A 131 15.88 27.37 11.11
C GLU A 131 14.55 27.28 10.35
N GLN A 132 14.60 26.86 9.09
CA GLN A 132 13.42 26.61 8.24
C GLN A 132 12.42 25.58 8.80
N PHE A 133 12.83 24.77 9.78
CA PHE A 133 11.99 23.79 10.47
C PHE A 133 11.70 24.16 11.93
N ALA A 134 12.15 25.33 12.40
CA ALA A 134 11.96 25.77 13.79
C ALA A 134 10.47 25.88 14.18
N ALA A 135 9.59 26.25 13.23
CA ALA A 135 8.14 26.34 13.43
C ALA A 135 7.48 24.98 13.74
N LEU A 136 8.10 23.87 13.33
CA LEU A 136 7.62 22.51 13.60
C LEU A 136 7.94 22.05 15.04
N ARG A 137 8.73 22.82 15.80
CA ARG A 137 8.91 22.60 17.25
C ARG A 137 7.70 23.06 18.08
N SER A 138 6.94 24.04 17.57
CA SER A 138 5.90 24.75 18.33
C SER A 138 4.48 24.42 17.91
N SER A 139 4.28 23.78 16.77
CA SER A 139 3.01 23.14 16.48
C SER A 139 2.90 21.96 17.44
N ASP A 140 2.02 22.06 18.43
CA ASP A 140 1.56 20.91 19.20
C ASP A 140 1.30 19.77 18.22
N GLY A 141 2.23 18.81 18.13
CA GLY A 141 1.96 17.54 17.49
C GLY A 141 0.69 17.00 18.14
N PRO A 142 -0.17 16.27 17.40
CA PRO A 142 -1.42 15.77 17.96
C PRO A 142 -1.12 15.16 19.33
N SER A 143 -1.68 15.75 20.37
CA SER A 143 -1.32 15.64 21.79
C SER A 143 -1.54 14.24 22.40
N ASN A 144 -1.65 13.23 21.53
CA ASN A 144 -2.09 11.88 21.81
C ASN A 144 -1.08 10.80 21.37
N TRP A 145 0.08 11.16 20.80
CA TRP A 145 1.15 10.17 20.54
C TRP A 145 1.99 9.95 21.80
N VAL A 146 1.41 9.25 22.77
CA VAL A 146 2.15 8.67 23.88
C VAL A 146 2.90 7.46 23.35
N TRP A 147 4.22 7.59 23.14
CA TRP A 147 5.10 6.43 23.05
C TRP A 147 5.33 5.88 24.46
N THR A 148 4.43 5.03 24.95
CA THR A 148 4.77 4.13 26.06
C THR A 148 5.72 3.07 25.51
N ALA A 149 6.97 3.14 25.99
CA ALA A 149 7.96 2.07 25.85
C ALA A 149 7.51 0.78 26.57
#